data_AF-A0A7W9KFX8-F1
#
_entry.id   AF-A0A7W9KFX8-F1
#
_cell.length_a   1.000
_cell.length_b   1.000
_cell.length_c   1.000
_cell.angle_alpha   90.00
_cell.angle_beta   90.00
_cell.angle_gamma   90.00
#
_symmetry.space_group_name_H-M   'P 1'
#
loop_
_entity.id
_entity.type
_entity.pdbx_description
1 polymer ?
#
loop_
_entity_poly.entity_id
_entity_poly.type
_entity_poly.pdbx_seq_one_letter_code
_entity_poly.pdbx_strand_id
1 'polypeptide(L)'
;MTNGIDTNEPLLRVSDLTVEFPTDDGVVHAVRDLSFELKPREVLGVVGESGSGKSVSSMAILGLLPKTARVSGSIAYRGQELNGLSYNEMRKFRGNSVSMIFQDPMTSLNPVFTVGAQLAEAYLEHHKVSKKAAWAKAVEALEQVGIPQPDRRAKQYPHEFSGGMRQRVVIAMAIINDPDVIIADEPTTALDVTVQAQILETLLRIRDETNAAIIMITHDLGVVAGMVDKVQVMYAGTVVESGSVDEVFETPRMPYTVGLLGSNPDPSLIGQRLTPITGAPPSLVNLPSGCAFSPRCPLVAPVCHESEPELVEAGGGATAHLTRCHRWNDLAGYEDPKKLFARKEIGAEEPIAALMIDNPEVVVEEHLADSGDQQKEAAS
;
A
#
# COMPACT_ATOMS: atom_id res chain seq x y z
N MET A 1 -22.17 19.87 21.84
CA MET A 1 -20.81 20.35 22.21
C MET A 1 -19.88 19.79 21.15
N THR A 2 -19.61 20.58 20.13
CA THR A 2 -18.68 20.24 19.04
C THR A 2 -17.27 20.40 19.59
N ASN A 3 -16.67 19.31 20.07
CA ASN A 3 -15.24 19.29 20.35
C ASN A 3 -14.53 19.62 19.03
N GLY A 4 -13.83 20.76 19.00
CA GLY A 4 -12.94 21.08 17.90
C GLY A 4 -11.93 19.94 17.78
N ILE A 5 -11.96 19.26 16.64
CA ILE A 5 -10.95 18.27 16.29
C ILE A 5 -9.67 19.09 16.12
N ASP A 6 -8.75 18.99 17.07
CA ASP A 6 -7.40 19.52 16.89
C ASP A 6 -6.78 18.74 15.73
N THR A 7 -6.57 19.41 14.59
CA THR A 7 -6.10 18.78 13.35
C THR A 7 -4.67 18.25 13.46
N ASN A 8 -3.98 18.48 14.58
CA ASN A 8 -2.63 17.99 14.83
C ASN A 8 -2.56 16.69 15.65
N GLU A 9 -3.64 16.25 16.30
CA GLU A 9 -3.61 15.00 17.07
C GLU A 9 -3.80 13.79 16.13
N PRO A 10 -2.92 12.77 16.19
CA PRO A 10 -3.06 11.60 15.33
C PRO A 10 -4.31 10.79 15.69
N LEU A 11 -5.05 10.35 14.67
CA LEU A 11 -6.16 9.42 14.83
C LEU A 11 -5.67 8.04 15.27
N LEU A 12 -4.56 7.60 14.67
CA LEU A 12 -3.92 6.32 14.98
C LEU A 12 -2.43 6.54 15.21
N ARG A 13 -1.90 5.99 16.29
CA ARG A 13 -0.47 5.91 16.58
C ARG A 13 -0.10 4.45 16.79
N VAL A 14 0.85 3.97 16.01
CA VAL A 14 1.47 2.66 16.16
C VAL A 14 2.90 2.88 16.62
N SER A 15 3.32 2.20 17.68
CA SER A 15 4.65 2.37 18.26
C SER A 15 5.25 1.01 18.61
N ASP A 16 6.43 0.75 18.04
CA ASP A 16 7.25 -0.44 18.23
C ASP A 16 6.43 -1.74 18.09
N LEU A 17 5.52 -1.74 17.10
CA LEU A 17 4.66 -2.89 16.83
C LEU A 17 5.50 -4.04 16.31
N THR A 18 5.49 -5.14 17.06
CA THR A 18 6.16 -6.39 16.70
C THR A 18 5.13 -7.52 16.71
N VAL A 19 5.14 -8.32 15.65
CA VAL A 19 4.24 -9.46 15.46
C VAL A 19 5.04 -10.70 15.13
N GLU A 20 4.89 -11.72 15.98
CA GLU A 20 5.58 -13.00 15.86
C GLU A 20 4.59 -14.15 15.75
N PHE A 21 4.89 -15.14 14.90
CA PHE A 21 4.14 -16.39 14.84
C PHE A 21 5.05 -17.56 15.22
N PRO A 22 4.83 -18.20 16.37
CA PRO A 22 5.50 -19.44 16.71
C PRO A 22 5.02 -20.56 15.78
N THR A 23 5.95 -21.19 15.05
CA THR A 23 5.71 -22.37 14.21
C THR A 23 6.65 -23.51 14.60
N ASP A 24 6.44 -24.71 14.05
CA ASP A 24 7.30 -25.87 14.32
C ASP A 24 8.73 -25.67 13.78
N ASP A 25 8.89 -24.86 12.74
CA ASP A 25 10.18 -24.56 12.10
C ASP A 25 10.92 -23.38 12.76
N GLY A 26 10.30 -22.69 13.73
CA GLY A 26 10.86 -21.54 14.44
C GLY A 26 9.87 -20.41 14.63
N VAL A 27 10.34 -19.24 15.06
CA VAL A 27 9.50 -18.05 15.21
C VAL A 27 9.57 -17.23 13.93
N VAL A 28 8.42 -16.99 13.29
CA VAL A 28 8.31 -16.07 12.16
C VAL A 28 8.19 -14.65 12.70
N HIS A 29 9.19 -13.80 12.44
CA HIS A 29 9.16 -12.38 12.80
C HIS A 29 8.50 -11.57 11.67
N ALA A 30 7.17 -11.53 11.66
CA ALA A 30 6.40 -10.99 10.54
C ALA A 30 6.39 -9.45 10.47
N VAL A 31 6.41 -8.80 11.64
CA VAL A 31 6.54 -7.34 11.77
C VAL A 31 7.53 -7.08 12.92
N ARG A 32 8.46 -6.16 12.72
CA ARG A 32 9.55 -5.84 13.64
C ARG A 32 9.63 -4.32 13.83
N ASP A 33 9.30 -3.87 15.03
CA ASP A 33 9.40 -2.49 15.51
C ASP A 33 8.80 -1.44 14.54
N LEU A 34 7.58 -1.72 14.06
CA LEU A 34 6.86 -0.81 13.18
C LEU A 34 6.29 0.37 13.97
N SER A 35 6.63 1.58 13.55
CA SER A 35 6.17 2.83 14.16
C SER A 35 5.68 3.81 13.10
N PHE A 36 4.49 4.37 13.31
CA PHE A 36 3.93 5.46 12.50
C PHE A 36 2.79 6.18 13.21
N GLU A 37 2.47 7.38 12.73
CA GLU A 37 1.28 8.12 13.11
C GLU A 37 0.46 8.39 11.86
N LEU A 38 -0.86 8.44 12.03
CA LEU A 38 -1.81 8.76 10.98
C LEU A 38 -2.74 9.87 11.47
N LYS A 39 -2.69 11.02 10.81
CA LYS A 39 -3.49 12.21 11.12
C LYS A 39 -4.83 12.19 10.39
N PRO A 40 -5.82 12.98 10.85
CA PRO A 40 -7.06 13.18 10.10
C PRO A 40 -6.78 13.61 8.67
N ARG A 41 -7.52 13.04 7.70
CA ARG A 41 -7.37 13.28 6.26
C ARG A 41 -6.03 12.85 5.65
N GLU A 42 -5.10 12.25 6.40
CA GLU A 42 -3.84 11.75 5.85
C GLU A 42 -4.06 10.41 5.14
N VAL A 43 -3.37 10.22 4.03
CA VAL A 43 -3.29 8.95 3.31
C VAL A 43 -1.86 8.42 3.42
N LEU A 44 -1.70 7.32 4.15
CA LEU A 44 -0.44 6.60 4.29
C LEU A 44 -0.41 5.41 3.33
N GLY A 45 0.52 5.42 2.38
CA GLY A 45 0.85 4.27 1.55
C GLY A 45 1.82 3.34 2.26
N VAL A 46 1.49 2.06 2.39
CA VAL A 46 2.39 1.02 2.90
C VAL A 46 2.69 0.06 1.76
N VAL A 47 3.94 0.05 1.29
CA VAL A 47 4.35 -0.65 0.07
C VAL A 47 5.48 -1.65 0.30
N GLY A 48 5.60 -2.62 -0.60
CA GLY A 48 6.69 -3.62 -0.56
C GLY A 48 6.28 -4.95 -1.18
N GLU A 49 7.25 -5.85 -1.35
CA GLU A 49 7.03 -7.20 -1.91
C GLU A 49 6.07 -8.02 -1.03
N SER A 50 5.49 -9.08 -1.62
CA SER A 50 4.68 -10.05 -0.85
C SER A 50 5.49 -10.63 0.31
N GLY A 51 4.84 -10.79 1.47
CA GLY A 51 5.50 -11.28 2.68
C GLY A 51 6.33 -10.24 3.44
N SER A 52 6.32 -8.96 3.08
CA SER A 52 7.09 -7.93 3.81
C SER A 52 6.50 -7.48 5.15
N GLY A 53 5.30 -7.98 5.53
CA GLY A 53 4.63 -7.67 6.80
C GLY A 53 3.44 -6.72 6.72
N LYS A 54 3.11 -6.19 5.53
CA LYS A 54 2.03 -5.17 5.34
C LYS A 54 0.66 -5.63 5.84
N SER A 55 0.13 -6.73 5.30
CA SER A 55 -1.19 -7.25 5.71
C SER A 55 -1.20 -7.74 7.17
N VAL A 56 -0.06 -8.21 7.68
CA VAL A 56 0.04 -8.58 9.11
C VAL A 56 -0.06 -7.34 9.99
N SER A 57 0.56 -6.22 9.60
CA SER A 57 0.46 -4.96 10.35
C SER A 57 -0.96 -4.39 10.36
N SER A 58 -1.70 -4.42 9.25
CA SER A 58 -3.11 -4.00 9.21
C SER A 58 -4.01 -4.87 10.09
N MET A 59 -3.86 -6.19 9.99
CA MET A 59 -4.62 -7.11 10.83
C MET A 59 -4.29 -6.95 12.31
N ALA A 60 -3.04 -6.61 12.66
CA ALA A 60 -2.64 -6.33 14.03
C ALA A 60 -3.38 -5.13 14.61
N ILE A 61 -3.50 -4.03 13.84
CA ILE A 61 -4.21 -2.80 14.25
C ILE A 61 -5.64 -3.12 14.69
N LEU A 62 -6.32 -3.99 13.95
CA LEU A 62 -7.69 -4.39 14.25
C LEU A 62 -7.79 -5.60 15.20
N GLY A 63 -6.68 -6.19 15.64
CA GLY A 63 -6.66 -7.40 16.46
C GLY A 63 -7.27 -8.63 15.77
N LEU A 64 -7.14 -8.72 14.44
CA LEU A 64 -7.69 -9.81 13.61
C LEU A 64 -6.72 -10.98 13.43
N LEU A 65 -5.52 -10.88 14.00
CA LEU A 65 -4.53 -11.95 13.96
C LEU A 65 -5.01 -13.22 14.69
N PRO A 66 -4.56 -14.41 14.26
CA PRO A 66 -4.88 -15.66 14.95
C PRO A 66 -4.33 -15.65 16.38
N LYS A 67 -4.96 -16.42 17.27
CA LYS A 67 -4.57 -16.50 18.70
C LYS A 67 -3.15 -17.01 18.94
N THR A 68 -2.54 -17.64 17.94
CA THR A 68 -1.15 -18.11 17.99
C THR A 68 -0.15 -16.97 17.82
N ALA A 69 -0.55 -15.85 17.23
CA ALA A 69 0.30 -14.67 17.07
C ALA A 69 0.61 -14.05 18.43
N ARG A 70 1.86 -13.60 18.59
CA ARG A 70 2.29 -12.75 19.71
C ARG A 70 2.43 -11.34 19.18
N VAL A 71 1.74 -10.40 19.81
CA VAL A 71 1.74 -8.98 19.43
C VAL A 71 2.28 -8.18 20.60
N SER A 72 3.30 -7.37 20.37
CA SER A 72 3.86 -6.41 21.33
C SER A 72 3.95 -5.02 20.72
N GLY A 73 4.21 -4.02 21.55
CA GLY A 73 4.12 -2.61 21.16
C GLY A 73 2.74 -2.01 21.47
N SER A 74 2.51 -0.80 20.97
CA SER A 74 1.32 0.01 21.23
C SER A 74 0.57 0.33 19.94
N ILE A 75 -0.76 0.24 19.99
CA ILE A 75 -1.67 0.66 18.93
C ILE A 75 -2.72 1.55 19.59
N ALA A 76 -2.54 2.86 19.52
CA ALA A 76 -3.44 3.82 20.14
C ALA A 76 -4.33 4.50 19.09
N TYR A 77 -5.65 4.46 19.28
CA TYR A 77 -6.62 5.22 18.48
C TYR A 77 -7.19 6.37 19.32
N ARG A 78 -7.00 7.62 18.88
CA ARG A 78 -7.36 8.85 19.62
C ARG A 78 -6.90 8.80 21.09
N GLY A 79 -5.66 8.34 21.31
CA GLY A 79 -5.05 8.20 22.64
C GLY A 79 -5.51 6.98 23.45
N GLN A 80 -6.49 6.20 22.97
CA GLN A 80 -6.90 4.96 23.63
C GLN A 80 -6.11 3.76 23.08
N GLU A 81 -5.42 3.05 23.96
CA GLU A 81 -4.75 1.79 23.62
C GLU A 81 -5.76 0.71 23.19
N LEU A 82 -5.50 0.10 22.04
CA LEU A 82 -6.29 -0.97 21.44
C LEU A 82 -5.66 -2.35 21.68
N ASN A 83 -4.33 -2.42 21.81
CA ASN A 83 -3.66 -3.69 22.08
C ASN A 83 -4.06 -4.22 23.47
N GLY A 84 -4.41 -5.50 23.55
CA GLY A 84 -4.87 -6.14 24.78
C GLY A 84 -6.35 -5.94 25.15
N LEU A 85 -7.11 -5.16 24.36
CA LEU A 85 -8.57 -5.09 24.55
C LEU A 85 -9.22 -6.46 24.37
N SER A 86 -10.27 -6.72 25.16
CA SER A 86 -11.10 -7.92 24.94
C SER A 86 -11.84 -7.83 23.60
N TYR A 87 -12.29 -8.98 23.10
CA TYR A 87 -13.06 -9.05 21.85
C TYR A 87 -14.28 -8.11 21.85
N ASN A 88 -15.00 -8.02 22.97
CA ASN A 88 -16.19 -7.17 23.10
C ASN A 88 -15.86 -5.67 23.13
N GLU A 89 -14.71 -5.29 23.68
CA GLU A 89 -14.25 -3.91 23.68
C GLU A 89 -13.78 -3.50 22.29
N MET A 90 -12.99 -4.35 21.64
CA MET A 90 -12.50 -4.13 20.28
C MET A 90 -13.64 -4.03 19.25
N ARG A 91 -14.74 -4.75 19.48
CA ARG A 91 -15.96 -4.68 18.65
C ARG A 91 -16.59 -3.29 18.59
N LYS A 92 -16.31 -2.39 19.52
CA LYS A 92 -16.78 -1.00 19.47
C LYS A 92 -16.03 -0.16 18.43
N PHE A 93 -14.81 -0.55 18.09
CA PHE A 93 -13.93 0.15 17.15
C PHE A 93 -14.01 -0.46 15.75
N ARG A 94 -13.98 -1.79 15.66
CA ARG A 94 -14.05 -2.52 14.39
C ARG A 94 -15.33 -2.18 13.64
N GLY A 95 -15.17 -1.74 12.39
CA GLY A 95 -16.28 -1.43 11.51
C GLY A 95 -17.00 -0.12 11.81
N ASN A 96 -16.76 0.51 12.96
CA ASN A 96 -17.37 1.79 13.35
C ASN A 96 -16.36 2.94 13.32
N SER A 97 -15.25 2.81 14.03
CA SER A 97 -14.19 3.84 14.10
C SER A 97 -13.04 3.53 13.16
N VAL A 98 -12.70 2.25 13.03
CA VAL A 98 -11.64 1.76 12.14
C VAL A 98 -12.24 0.62 11.32
N SER A 99 -12.23 0.78 9.99
CA SER A 99 -12.74 -0.22 9.06
C SER A 99 -11.62 -0.78 8.19
N MET A 100 -11.88 -1.93 7.56
CA MET A 100 -10.94 -2.58 6.66
C MET A 100 -11.64 -3.03 5.39
N ILE A 101 -10.98 -2.78 4.25
CA ILE A 101 -11.29 -3.35 2.96
C ILE A 101 -10.27 -4.47 2.75
N PHE A 102 -10.74 -5.71 2.74
CA PHE A 102 -9.88 -6.89 2.56
C PHE A 102 -9.54 -7.13 1.08
N GLN A 103 -8.42 -7.82 0.85
CA GLN A 103 -7.83 -8.10 -0.47
C GLN A 103 -8.76 -8.85 -1.45
N ASP A 104 -9.67 -9.70 -0.97
CA ASP A 104 -10.59 -10.46 -1.83
C ASP A 104 -12.08 -10.20 -1.51
N PRO A 105 -12.82 -9.50 -2.40
CA PRO A 105 -14.25 -9.28 -2.25
C PRO A 105 -15.09 -10.55 -2.18
N MET A 106 -14.64 -11.63 -2.84
CA MET A 106 -15.37 -12.91 -2.87
C MET A 106 -15.42 -13.58 -1.51
N THR A 107 -14.36 -13.40 -0.71
CA THR A 107 -14.32 -13.91 0.66
C THR A 107 -15.08 -13.03 1.64
N SER A 108 -15.27 -11.75 1.29
CA SER A 108 -15.91 -10.74 2.15
C SER A 108 -17.43 -10.76 2.09
N LEU A 109 -18.03 -11.15 0.95
CA LEU A 109 -19.47 -11.17 0.76
C LEU A 109 -20.04 -12.58 0.85
N ASN A 110 -21.07 -12.74 1.69
CA ASN A 110 -21.80 -14.00 1.78
C ASN A 110 -22.72 -14.17 0.55
N PRO A 111 -22.55 -15.23 -0.26
CA PRO A 111 -23.27 -15.40 -1.51
C PRO A 111 -24.76 -15.72 -1.35
N VAL A 112 -25.22 -16.10 -0.14
CA VAL A 112 -26.62 -16.47 0.11
C VAL A 112 -27.47 -15.33 0.66
N PHE A 113 -26.88 -14.15 0.91
CA PHE A 113 -27.60 -12.94 1.32
C PHE A 113 -27.53 -11.87 0.26
N THR A 114 -28.56 -11.02 0.19
CA THR A 114 -28.54 -9.87 -0.72
C THR A 114 -27.52 -8.83 -0.25
N VAL A 115 -26.99 -8.06 -1.19
CA VAL A 115 -26.01 -7.00 -0.94
C VAL A 115 -26.53 -6.00 0.09
N GLY A 116 -27.76 -5.51 -0.09
CA GLY A 116 -28.37 -4.53 0.82
C GLY A 116 -28.61 -5.07 2.22
N ALA A 117 -28.89 -6.38 2.37
CA ALA A 117 -29.07 -6.98 3.69
C ALA A 117 -27.76 -7.02 4.48
N GLN A 118 -26.65 -7.38 3.82
CA GLN A 118 -25.32 -7.43 4.45
C GLN A 118 -24.83 -6.03 4.86
N LEU A 119 -25.05 -5.03 4.00
CA LEU A 119 -24.77 -3.63 4.33
C LEU A 119 -25.63 -3.14 5.51
N ALA A 120 -26.95 -3.39 5.46
CA ALA A 120 -27.84 -2.97 6.54
C ALA A 120 -27.51 -3.65 7.89
N GLU A 121 -27.05 -4.91 7.87
CA GLU A 121 -26.56 -5.62 9.06
C GLU A 121 -25.35 -4.92 9.68
N ALA A 122 -24.34 -4.56 8.86
CA ALA A 122 -23.17 -3.84 9.32
C ALA A 122 -23.52 -2.51 10.00
N TYR A 123 -24.56 -1.82 9.53
CA TYR A 123 -25.05 -0.59 10.16
C TYR A 123 -25.85 -0.86 11.45
N LEU A 124 -26.71 -1.89 11.47
CA LEU A 124 -27.50 -2.25 12.65
C LEU A 124 -26.64 -2.70 13.82
N GLU A 125 -25.46 -3.24 13.56
CA GLU A 125 -24.53 -3.69 14.59
C GLU A 125 -24.04 -2.51 15.47
N HIS A 126 -23.83 -1.34 14.88
CA HIS A 126 -23.29 -0.18 15.58
C HIS A 126 -24.34 0.88 15.90
N HIS A 127 -25.51 0.84 15.26
CA HIS A 127 -26.54 1.86 15.38
C HIS A 127 -27.90 1.30 15.85
N LYS A 128 -28.49 1.93 16.87
CA LYS A 128 -29.84 1.60 17.37
C LYS A 128 -30.93 2.22 16.48
N VAL A 129 -31.10 1.67 15.27
CA VAL A 129 -32.08 2.15 14.28
C VAL A 129 -33.04 1.04 13.83
N SER A 130 -34.12 1.44 13.16
CA SER A 130 -35.03 0.45 12.55
C SER A 130 -34.39 -0.22 11.32
N LYS A 131 -34.81 -1.46 11.01
CA LYS A 131 -34.38 -2.16 9.78
C LYS A 131 -34.65 -1.34 8.51
N LYS A 132 -35.73 -0.56 8.48
CA LYS A 132 -36.05 0.33 7.36
C LYS A 132 -35.02 1.45 7.19
N ALA A 133 -34.57 2.04 8.30
CA ALA A 133 -33.54 3.08 8.28
C ALA A 133 -32.18 2.50 7.86
N ALA A 134 -31.81 1.32 8.38
CA ALA A 134 -30.59 0.64 7.98
C ALA A 134 -30.58 0.25 6.49
N TRP A 135 -31.71 -0.20 5.95
CA TRP A 135 -31.85 -0.45 4.51
C TRP A 135 -31.67 0.82 3.68
N ALA A 136 -32.24 1.95 4.13
CA ALA A 136 -32.04 3.23 3.46
C ALA A 136 -30.56 3.65 3.46
N LYS A 137 -29.86 3.50 4.58
CA LYS A 137 -28.41 3.76 4.67
C LYS A 137 -27.59 2.81 3.78
N ALA A 138 -28.01 1.55 3.65
CA ALA A 138 -27.38 0.61 2.72
C ALA A 138 -27.51 1.05 1.26
N VAL A 139 -28.67 1.56 0.85
CA VAL A 139 -28.87 2.13 -0.50
C VAL A 139 -28.03 3.38 -0.70
N GLU A 140 -28.00 4.28 0.29
CA GLU A 140 -27.15 5.48 0.28
C GLU A 140 -25.66 5.11 0.14
N ALA A 141 -25.18 4.13 0.89
CA ALA A 141 -23.79 3.68 0.81
C ALA A 141 -23.46 3.10 -0.59
N LEU A 142 -24.38 2.36 -1.22
CA LEU A 142 -24.21 1.90 -2.60
C LEU A 142 -24.15 3.06 -3.60
N GLU A 143 -24.96 4.10 -3.40
CA GLU A 143 -24.93 5.32 -4.21
C GLU A 143 -23.58 6.04 -4.05
N GLN A 144 -23.12 6.21 -2.82
CA GLN A 144 -21.84 6.84 -2.50
C GLN A 144 -20.66 6.14 -3.19
N VAL A 145 -20.67 4.83 -3.33
CA VAL A 145 -19.60 4.11 -4.06
C VAL A 145 -19.84 4.00 -5.56
N GLY A 146 -20.85 4.68 -6.11
CA GLY A 146 -21.13 4.75 -7.55
C GLY A 146 -21.82 3.51 -8.14
N ILE A 147 -22.57 2.73 -7.34
CA ILE A 147 -23.38 1.63 -7.88
C ILE A 147 -24.64 2.18 -8.55
N PRO A 148 -24.86 1.91 -9.85
CA PRO A 148 -26.03 2.43 -10.56
C PRO A 148 -27.32 1.75 -10.11
N GLN A 149 -28.41 2.50 -9.99
CA GLN A 149 -29.72 2.02 -9.53
C GLN A 149 -29.61 1.30 -8.15
N PRO A 150 -29.07 1.96 -7.12
CA PRO A 150 -28.72 1.34 -5.85
C PRO A 150 -29.93 0.66 -5.18
N ASP A 151 -31.14 1.23 -5.27
CA ASP A 151 -32.38 0.62 -4.76
C ASP A 151 -32.69 -0.78 -5.33
N ARG A 152 -32.39 -0.96 -6.63
CA ARG A 152 -32.58 -2.23 -7.33
C ARG A 152 -31.43 -3.17 -7.01
N ARG A 153 -30.20 -2.67 -7.08
CA ARG A 153 -28.96 -3.44 -6.87
C ARG A 153 -28.83 -3.96 -5.44
N ALA A 154 -29.34 -3.24 -4.44
CA ALA A 154 -29.39 -3.68 -3.05
C ALA A 154 -30.16 -5.00 -2.85
N LYS A 155 -31.11 -5.32 -3.74
CA LYS A 155 -31.91 -6.55 -3.66
C LYS A 155 -31.26 -7.75 -4.36
N GLN A 156 -30.14 -7.54 -5.03
CA GLN A 156 -29.41 -8.59 -5.73
C GLN A 156 -28.40 -9.28 -4.80
N TYR A 157 -27.98 -10.46 -5.22
CA TYR A 157 -26.95 -11.25 -4.58
C TYR A 157 -25.56 -10.91 -5.14
N PRO A 158 -24.46 -11.18 -4.39
CA PRO A 158 -23.10 -10.91 -4.85
C PRO A 158 -22.77 -11.53 -6.21
N HIS A 159 -23.28 -12.73 -6.50
CA HIS A 159 -23.00 -13.43 -7.76
C HIS A 159 -23.62 -12.73 -9.00
N GLU A 160 -24.56 -11.80 -8.82
CA GLU A 160 -25.14 -10.98 -9.89
C GLU A 160 -24.32 -9.71 -10.22
N PHE A 161 -23.26 -9.43 -9.45
CA PHE A 161 -22.39 -8.25 -9.63
C PHE A 161 -21.12 -8.60 -10.42
N SER A 162 -20.59 -7.63 -11.17
CA SER A 162 -19.23 -7.71 -11.72
C SER A 162 -18.17 -7.61 -10.63
N GLY A 163 -16.91 -7.95 -10.92
CA GLY A 163 -15.80 -7.82 -9.97
C GLY A 163 -15.67 -6.42 -9.37
N GLY A 164 -15.62 -5.39 -10.23
CA GLY A 164 -15.58 -4.00 -9.80
C GLY A 164 -16.81 -3.56 -8.98
N MET A 165 -18.01 -4.05 -9.32
CA MET A 165 -19.20 -3.77 -8.51
C MET A 165 -19.11 -4.43 -7.12
N ARG A 166 -18.57 -5.66 -7.03
CA ARG A 166 -18.33 -6.33 -5.73
C ARG A 166 -17.32 -5.55 -4.89
N GLN A 167 -16.24 -5.06 -5.50
CA GLN A 167 -15.27 -4.20 -4.81
C GLN A 167 -15.96 -2.96 -4.23
N ARG A 168 -16.76 -2.26 -5.03
CA ARG A 168 -17.55 -1.10 -4.58
C ARG A 168 -18.46 -1.45 -3.40
N VAL A 169 -19.09 -2.62 -3.41
CA VAL A 169 -19.91 -3.08 -2.26
C VAL A 169 -19.08 -3.27 -1.00
N VAL A 170 -17.88 -3.86 -1.09
CA VAL A 170 -16.99 -4.02 0.07
C VAL A 170 -16.55 -2.67 0.61
N ILE A 171 -16.27 -1.70 -0.27
CA ILE A 171 -15.99 -0.31 0.13
C ILE A 171 -17.22 0.29 0.83
N ALA A 172 -18.41 0.13 0.26
CA ALA A 172 -19.66 0.62 0.87
C ALA A 172 -19.85 0.04 2.27
N MET A 173 -19.51 -1.23 2.48
CA MET A 173 -19.58 -1.90 3.77
C MET A 173 -18.57 -1.33 4.77
N ALA A 174 -17.35 -1.00 4.31
CA ALA A 174 -16.31 -0.42 5.13
C ALA A 174 -16.64 1.01 5.57
N ILE A 175 -17.39 1.78 4.77
CA ILE A 175 -17.66 3.21 5.03
C ILE A 175 -19.03 3.48 5.64
N ILE A 176 -19.92 2.49 5.70
CA ILE A 176 -21.34 2.71 6.06
C ILE A 176 -21.56 3.34 7.44
N ASN A 177 -20.60 3.14 8.36
CA ASN A 177 -20.62 3.69 9.71
C ASN A 177 -19.80 4.98 9.85
N ASP A 178 -19.38 5.58 8.73
CA ASP A 178 -18.59 6.81 8.66
C ASP A 178 -17.30 6.74 9.53
N PRO A 179 -16.39 5.78 9.26
CA PRO A 179 -15.22 5.52 10.10
C PRO A 179 -14.17 6.65 10.01
N ASP A 180 -13.44 6.84 11.10
CA ASP A 180 -12.31 7.78 11.16
C ASP A 180 -11.08 7.26 10.41
N VAL A 181 -10.89 5.95 10.36
CA VAL A 181 -9.74 5.31 9.69
C VAL A 181 -10.22 4.17 8.79
N ILE A 182 -9.78 4.18 7.54
CA ILE A 182 -10.04 3.13 6.56
C ILE A 182 -8.71 2.46 6.21
N ILE A 183 -8.60 1.17 6.47
CA ILE A 183 -7.45 0.36 6.07
C ILE A 183 -7.81 -0.39 4.78
N ALA A 184 -7.14 -0.08 3.68
CA ALA A 184 -7.38 -0.70 2.39
C ALA A 184 -6.22 -1.64 2.04
N ASP A 185 -6.44 -2.95 2.17
CA ASP A 185 -5.43 -3.97 1.89
C ASP A 185 -5.60 -4.52 0.49
N GLU A 186 -4.74 -4.06 -0.42
CA GLU A 186 -4.78 -4.41 -1.85
C GLU A 186 -6.18 -4.20 -2.47
N PRO A 187 -6.79 -3.01 -2.33
CA PRO A 187 -8.20 -2.76 -2.69
C PRO A 187 -8.49 -2.82 -4.20
N THR A 188 -7.45 -2.97 -5.01
CA THR A 188 -7.50 -2.94 -6.47
C THR A 188 -7.00 -4.23 -7.12
N THR A 189 -6.60 -5.23 -6.31
CA THR A 189 -6.09 -6.50 -6.82
C THR A 189 -7.19 -7.22 -7.64
N ALA A 190 -6.76 -7.86 -8.74
CA ALA A 190 -7.63 -8.58 -9.68
C ALA A 190 -8.68 -7.73 -10.42
N LEU A 191 -8.51 -6.40 -10.48
CA LEU A 191 -9.33 -5.49 -11.29
C LEU A 191 -8.50 -4.95 -12.48
N ASP A 192 -9.18 -4.58 -13.57
CA ASP A 192 -8.54 -3.89 -14.68
C ASP A 192 -8.12 -2.46 -14.30
N VAL A 193 -7.08 -1.94 -14.95
CA VAL A 193 -6.46 -0.64 -14.62
C VAL A 193 -7.47 0.51 -14.59
N THR A 194 -8.48 0.50 -15.45
CA THR A 194 -9.52 1.55 -15.47
C THR A 194 -10.38 1.49 -14.22
N VAL A 195 -10.83 0.29 -13.83
CA VAL A 195 -11.61 0.10 -12.59
C VAL A 195 -10.75 0.39 -11.36
N GLN A 196 -9.47 0.02 -11.35
CA GLN A 196 -8.56 0.33 -10.24
C GLN A 196 -8.52 1.84 -9.98
N ALA A 197 -8.28 2.66 -11.01
CA ALA A 197 -8.24 4.11 -10.89
C ALA A 197 -9.55 4.67 -10.31
N GLN A 198 -10.70 4.21 -10.81
CA GLN A 198 -12.01 4.65 -10.31
C GLN A 198 -12.27 4.26 -8.85
N ILE A 199 -11.78 3.10 -8.41
CA ILE A 199 -11.91 2.64 -7.02
C ILE A 199 -11.08 3.55 -6.10
N LEU A 200 -9.85 3.86 -6.50
CA LEU A 200 -8.95 4.70 -5.73
C LEU A 200 -9.44 6.14 -5.63
N GLU A 201 -9.92 6.70 -6.74
CA GLU A 201 -10.58 8.02 -6.76
C GLU A 201 -11.82 8.05 -5.84
N THR A 202 -12.59 6.96 -5.83
CA THR A 202 -13.74 6.82 -4.91
C THR A 202 -13.28 6.88 -3.45
N LEU A 203 -12.20 6.19 -3.08
CA LEU A 203 -11.66 6.22 -1.71
C LEU A 203 -11.17 7.63 -1.31
N LEU A 204 -10.45 8.33 -2.21
CA LEU A 204 -9.98 9.69 -1.96
C LEU A 204 -11.13 10.69 -1.83
N ARG A 205 -12.18 10.55 -2.65
CA ARG A 205 -13.38 11.37 -2.50
C ARG A 205 -14.08 11.11 -1.15
N ILE A 206 -14.21 9.85 -0.74
CA ILE A 206 -14.79 9.49 0.57
C ILE A 206 -13.97 10.11 1.70
N ARG A 207 -12.64 9.99 1.65
CA ARG A 207 -11.69 10.64 2.57
C ARG A 207 -12.00 12.14 2.70
N ASP A 208 -12.16 12.82 1.55
CA ASP A 208 -12.42 14.26 1.52
C ASP A 208 -13.79 14.64 2.10
N GLU A 209 -14.81 13.83 1.85
CA GLU A 209 -16.18 14.03 2.33
C GLU A 209 -16.36 13.73 3.81
N THR A 210 -15.66 12.71 4.36
CA THR A 210 -15.86 12.24 5.74
C THR A 210 -14.77 12.68 6.72
N ASN A 211 -13.68 13.29 6.24
CA ASN A 211 -12.45 13.54 6.99
C ASN A 211 -11.75 12.29 7.54
N ALA A 212 -12.08 11.11 7.00
CA ALA A 212 -11.37 9.87 7.34
C ALA A 212 -9.89 9.97 6.99
N ALA A 213 -9.06 9.17 7.63
CA ALA A 213 -7.70 8.88 7.20
C ALA A 213 -7.64 7.51 6.53
N ILE A 214 -6.69 7.31 5.62
CA ILE A 214 -6.57 6.07 4.86
C ILE A 214 -5.17 5.47 5.05
N ILE A 215 -5.13 4.16 5.35
CA ILE A 215 -3.92 3.36 5.18
C ILE A 215 -4.11 2.52 3.93
N MET A 216 -3.35 2.82 2.88
CA MET A 216 -3.40 2.10 1.61
C MET A 216 -2.23 1.12 1.55
N ILE A 217 -2.52 -0.18 1.61
CA ILE A 217 -1.53 -1.23 1.45
C ILE A 217 -1.58 -1.74 0.02
N THR A 218 -0.43 -1.76 -0.63
CA THR A 218 -0.29 -2.30 -1.98
C THR A 218 1.12 -2.81 -2.21
N HIS A 219 1.30 -3.67 -3.21
CA HIS A 219 2.62 -4.03 -3.72
C HIS A 219 3.02 -3.20 -4.95
N ASP A 220 2.10 -2.41 -5.50
CA ASP A 220 2.31 -1.58 -6.69
C ASP A 220 2.63 -0.13 -6.29
N LEU A 221 3.88 0.29 -6.55
CA LEU A 221 4.31 1.66 -6.29
C LEU A 221 3.70 2.66 -7.30
N GLY A 222 3.33 2.23 -8.51
CA GLY A 222 2.66 3.09 -9.48
C GLY A 222 1.26 3.52 -9.01
N VAL A 223 0.56 2.64 -8.29
CA VAL A 223 -0.75 2.95 -7.70
C VAL A 223 -0.67 4.01 -6.60
N VAL A 224 0.41 4.04 -5.80
CA VAL A 224 0.54 5.05 -4.73
C VAL A 224 1.04 6.40 -5.23
N ALA A 225 1.70 6.44 -6.40
CA ALA A 225 2.23 7.66 -7.01
C ALA A 225 1.07 8.64 -7.32
N GLY A 226 0.93 9.68 -6.49
CA GLY A 226 -0.12 10.69 -6.61
C GLY A 226 -1.42 10.41 -5.83
N MET A 227 -1.47 9.33 -5.05
CA MET A 227 -2.66 8.99 -4.26
C MET A 227 -2.46 9.07 -2.75
N VAL A 228 -1.21 9.11 -2.29
CA VAL A 228 -0.86 9.08 -0.87
C VAL A 228 -0.04 10.32 -0.51
N ASP A 229 -0.20 10.80 0.72
CA ASP A 229 0.58 11.93 1.23
C ASP A 229 1.97 11.47 1.68
N LYS A 230 2.01 10.28 2.30
CA LYS A 230 3.23 9.69 2.87
C LYS A 230 3.36 8.23 2.44
N VAL A 231 4.60 7.76 2.28
CA VAL A 231 4.91 6.36 1.97
C VAL A 231 5.76 5.74 3.08
N GLN A 232 5.48 4.46 3.36
CA GLN A 232 6.34 3.55 4.11
C GLN A 232 6.63 2.32 3.25
N VAL A 233 7.91 2.16 2.90
CA VAL A 233 8.41 0.98 2.20
C VAL A 233 8.80 -0.05 3.25
N MET A 234 8.16 -1.22 3.21
CA MET A 234 8.41 -2.35 4.10
C MET A 234 9.20 -3.45 3.41
N TYR A 235 10.19 -4.00 4.11
CA TYR A 235 10.93 -5.18 3.72
C TYR A 235 11.28 -6.02 4.95
N ALA A 236 11.10 -7.34 4.84
CA ALA A 236 11.42 -8.30 5.91
C ALA A 236 10.89 -7.90 7.30
N GLY A 237 9.62 -7.46 7.36
CA GLY A 237 8.94 -7.07 8.59
C GLY A 237 9.26 -5.68 9.12
N THR A 238 10.20 -4.94 8.52
CA THR A 238 10.61 -3.59 8.96
C THR A 238 10.28 -2.52 7.95
N VAL A 239 10.08 -1.28 8.41
CA VAL A 239 10.16 -0.10 7.55
C VAL A 239 11.62 0.12 7.16
N VAL A 240 11.88 0.17 5.85
CA VAL A 240 13.21 0.42 5.29
C VAL A 240 13.36 1.81 4.69
N GLU A 241 12.24 2.46 4.36
CA GLU A 241 12.23 3.86 3.94
C GLU A 241 10.87 4.49 4.23
N SER A 242 10.84 5.75 4.66
CA SER A 242 9.61 6.49 4.86
C SER A 242 9.82 7.99 4.62
N GLY A 243 8.86 8.64 3.99
CA GLY A 243 8.91 10.07 3.69
C GLY A 243 7.65 10.49 2.95
N SER A 244 7.61 11.75 2.50
CA SER A 244 6.58 12.15 1.55
C SER A 244 6.66 11.29 0.28
N VAL A 245 5.55 11.15 -0.44
CA VAL A 245 5.53 10.39 -1.70
C VAL A 245 6.58 10.94 -2.69
N ASP A 246 6.71 12.26 -2.79
CA ASP A 246 7.66 12.92 -3.70
C ASP A 246 9.11 12.60 -3.31
N GLU A 247 9.48 12.73 -2.03
CA GLU A 247 10.85 12.46 -1.56
C GLU A 247 11.29 11.00 -1.80
N VAL A 248 10.41 10.05 -1.52
CA VAL A 248 10.68 8.61 -1.67
C VAL A 248 10.77 8.22 -3.15
N PHE A 249 9.98 8.84 -4.02
CA PHE A 249 9.94 8.52 -5.45
C PHE A 249 11.05 9.20 -6.24
N GLU A 250 11.35 10.46 -5.93
CA GLU A 250 12.34 11.26 -6.65
C GLU A 250 13.76 11.06 -6.12
N THR A 251 13.90 10.95 -4.79
CA THR A 251 15.22 10.88 -4.13
C THR A 251 15.37 9.67 -3.19
N PRO A 252 15.06 8.44 -3.64
CA PRO A 252 15.09 7.25 -2.79
C PRO A 252 16.47 7.06 -2.11
N ARG A 253 16.43 6.77 -0.81
CA ARG A 253 17.59 6.59 0.07
C ARG A 253 17.84 5.14 0.48
N MET A 254 16.94 4.22 0.11
CA MET A 254 17.13 2.78 0.30
C MET A 254 17.30 2.07 -1.06
N PRO A 255 18.37 1.26 -1.26
CA PRO A 255 18.56 0.49 -2.49
C PRO A 255 17.39 -0.43 -2.85
N TYR A 256 16.68 -0.98 -1.85
CA TYR A 256 15.47 -1.76 -2.09
C TYR A 256 14.36 -0.94 -2.76
N THR A 257 14.11 0.28 -2.26
CA THR A 257 13.13 1.22 -2.85
C THR A 257 13.49 1.57 -4.29
N VAL A 258 14.78 1.83 -4.56
CA VAL A 258 15.28 2.04 -5.93
C VAL A 258 14.96 0.84 -6.82
N GLY A 259 15.22 -0.37 -6.33
CA GLY A 259 14.92 -1.61 -7.04
C GLY A 259 13.43 -1.77 -7.32
N LEU A 260 12.56 -1.45 -6.37
CA LEU A 260 11.11 -1.50 -6.53
C LEU A 260 10.63 -0.52 -7.60
N LEU A 261 11.05 0.75 -7.50
CA LEU A 261 10.72 1.79 -8.48
C LEU A 261 11.23 1.45 -9.89
N GLY A 262 12.40 0.83 -9.99
CA GLY A 262 12.98 0.37 -11.27
C GLY A 262 12.35 -0.92 -11.83
N SER A 263 11.58 -1.64 -11.02
CA SER A 263 10.87 -2.87 -11.44
C SER A 263 9.50 -2.60 -12.05
N ASN A 264 8.98 -1.37 -11.91
CA ASN A 264 7.71 -0.99 -12.52
C ASN A 264 7.85 -0.82 -14.04
N PRO A 265 6.88 -1.30 -14.85
CA PRO A 265 6.90 -1.11 -16.29
C PRO A 265 6.90 0.39 -16.65
N ASP A 266 7.86 0.78 -17.49
CA ASP A 266 7.96 2.14 -18.02
C ASP A 266 7.60 2.12 -19.52
N PRO A 267 6.52 2.79 -19.95
CA PRO A 267 6.15 2.89 -21.35
C PRO A 267 7.24 3.50 -22.25
N SER A 268 8.17 4.29 -21.70
CA SER A 268 9.31 4.81 -22.46
C SER A 268 10.38 3.77 -22.77
N LEU A 269 10.35 2.62 -22.06
CA LEU A 269 11.30 1.52 -22.19
C LEU A 269 10.71 0.31 -22.94
N ILE A 270 9.69 0.53 -23.77
CA ILE A 270 9.08 -0.53 -24.59
C ILE A 270 10.16 -1.21 -25.45
N GLY A 271 10.20 -2.55 -25.38
CA GLY A 271 11.19 -3.39 -26.08
C GLY A 271 12.45 -3.69 -25.28
N GLN A 272 12.67 -3.02 -24.14
CA GLN A 272 13.73 -3.39 -23.20
C GLN A 272 13.24 -4.40 -22.18
N ARG A 273 14.15 -5.21 -21.63
CA ARG A 273 13.81 -6.14 -20.56
C ARG A 273 13.54 -5.38 -19.26
N LEU A 274 12.49 -5.79 -18.55
CA LEU A 274 12.22 -5.32 -17.19
C LEU A 274 13.44 -5.58 -16.28
N THR A 275 13.65 -4.70 -15.31
CA THR A 275 14.78 -4.75 -14.38
C THR A 275 14.32 -5.31 -13.03
N PRO A 276 14.38 -6.64 -12.79
CA PRO A 276 13.95 -7.22 -11.53
C PRO A 276 15.01 -7.07 -10.44
N ILE A 277 14.56 -6.95 -9.19
CA ILE A 277 15.42 -7.18 -8.03
C ILE A 277 15.77 -8.67 -7.97
N THR A 278 17.05 -9.00 -8.07
CA THR A 278 17.51 -10.38 -8.12
C THR A 278 17.41 -11.10 -6.77
N GLY A 279 17.38 -12.44 -6.81
CA GLY A 279 17.26 -13.27 -5.63
C GLY A 279 15.83 -13.38 -5.08
N ALA A 280 15.68 -14.05 -3.95
CA ALA A 280 14.41 -14.21 -3.25
C ALA A 280 14.43 -13.42 -1.93
N PRO A 281 13.28 -12.91 -1.44
CA PRO A 281 13.17 -12.36 -0.10
C PRO A 281 13.70 -13.33 0.97
N PRO A 282 14.28 -12.85 2.07
CA PRO A 282 14.78 -13.71 3.14
C PRO A 282 13.64 -14.44 3.83
N SER A 283 13.96 -15.58 4.44
CA SER A 283 13.03 -16.23 5.36
C SER A 283 12.85 -15.36 6.60
N LEU A 284 11.60 -15.14 6.99
CA LEU A 284 11.26 -14.41 8.22
C LEU A 284 11.47 -15.26 9.49
N VAL A 285 11.77 -16.55 9.33
CA VAL A 285 12.21 -17.43 10.43
C VAL A 285 13.70 -17.29 10.66
N ASN A 286 14.47 -17.24 9.56
CA ASN A 286 15.93 -17.20 9.58
C ASN A 286 16.40 -15.97 8.80
N LEU A 287 16.27 -14.80 9.43
CA LEU A 287 16.77 -13.55 8.87
C LEU A 287 18.30 -13.56 8.79
N PRO A 288 18.90 -12.97 7.75
CA PRO A 288 20.36 -12.85 7.67
C PRO A 288 20.86 -11.94 8.81
N SER A 289 22.12 -12.12 9.20
CA SER A 289 22.77 -11.22 10.15
C SER A 289 22.90 -9.82 9.56
N GLY A 290 22.62 -8.81 10.37
CA GLY A 290 22.70 -7.40 9.97
C GLY A 290 21.51 -6.93 9.12
N CYS A 291 21.79 -6.30 7.98
CA CYS A 291 20.77 -5.79 7.07
C CYS A 291 20.06 -6.93 6.33
N ALA A 292 18.74 -7.03 6.49
CA ALA A 292 17.90 -8.04 5.84
C ALA A 292 18.01 -8.02 4.30
N PHE A 293 18.26 -6.86 3.69
CA PHE A 293 18.39 -6.71 2.24
C PHE A 293 19.82 -6.97 1.72
N SER A 294 20.81 -7.15 2.60
CA SER A 294 22.22 -7.34 2.21
C SER A 294 22.47 -8.43 1.15
N PRO A 295 21.75 -9.58 1.12
CA PRO A 295 21.99 -10.61 0.10
C PRO A 295 21.56 -10.22 -1.33
N ARG A 296 20.72 -9.18 -1.46
CA ARG A 296 20.17 -8.70 -2.74
C ARG A 296 20.63 -7.28 -3.09
N CYS A 297 21.38 -6.64 -2.19
CA CYS A 297 21.75 -5.23 -2.30
C CYS A 297 22.99 -5.05 -3.21
N PRO A 298 22.90 -4.23 -4.28
CA PRO A 298 24.06 -3.92 -5.12
C PRO A 298 25.09 -3.02 -4.43
N LEU A 299 24.70 -2.35 -3.33
CA LEU A 299 25.57 -1.48 -2.52
C LEU A 299 26.03 -2.13 -1.21
N VAL A 300 25.97 -3.46 -1.11
CA VAL A 300 26.36 -4.17 0.12
C VAL A 300 27.80 -3.85 0.54
N ALA A 301 28.02 -3.73 1.84
CA ALA A 301 29.32 -3.47 2.47
C ALA A 301 29.49 -4.38 3.70
N PRO A 302 30.72 -4.56 4.24
CA PRO A 302 30.96 -5.44 5.39
C PRO A 302 30.04 -5.16 6.59
N VAL A 303 29.83 -3.87 6.93
CA VAL A 303 28.93 -3.45 8.03
C VAL A 303 27.48 -3.94 7.87
N CYS A 304 27.03 -4.15 6.62
CA CYS A 304 25.69 -4.65 6.33
C CYS A 304 25.48 -6.11 6.74
N HIS A 305 26.54 -6.88 6.95
CA HIS A 305 26.46 -8.25 7.45
C HIS A 305 26.62 -8.35 8.97
N GLU A 306 27.10 -7.27 9.60
CA GLU A 306 27.46 -7.22 11.01
C GLU A 306 26.35 -6.62 11.89
N SER A 307 25.65 -5.58 11.40
CA SER A 307 24.63 -4.86 12.17
C SER A 307 23.42 -4.47 11.33
N GLU A 308 22.23 -4.54 11.93
CA GLU A 308 21.01 -4.07 11.30
C GLU A 308 21.02 -2.53 11.31
N PRO A 309 20.84 -1.85 10.17
CA PRO A 309 20.82 -0.40 10.15
C PRO A 309 19.63 0.12 10.97
N GLU A 310 19.86 1.20 11.70
CA GLU A 310 18.79 1.97 12.35
C GLU A 310 18.00 2.76 11.32
N LEU A 311 16.76 3.12 11.65
CA LEU A 311 15.95 4.02 10.85
C LEU A 311 16.38 5.46 11.15
N VAL A 312 17.13 6.06 10.25
CA VAL A 312 17.75 7.38 10.42
C VAL A 312 17.24 8.39 9.41
N GLU A 313 17.35 9.67 9.72
CA GLU A 313 17.02 10.76 8.80
C GLU A 313 18.09 10.88 7.69
N ALA A 314 17.63 10.89 6.44
CA ALA A 314 18.45 10.85 5.22
C ALA A 314 18.08 11.95 4.20
N GLY A 315 17.37 12.98 4.64
CA GLY A 315 16.96 14.14 3.85
C GLY A 315 17.25 15.47 4.55
N GLY A 316 17.26 16.56 3.77
CA GLY A 316 17.30 17.94 4.26
C GLY A 316 16.02 18.72 3.92
N GLY A 317 14.95 18.00 3.55
CA GLY A 317 13.67 18.54 3.14
C GLY A 317 12.83 19.08 4.30
N ALA A 318 11.61 19.54 3.99
CA ALA A 318 10.68 20.07 5.00
C ALA A 318 10.03 18.96 5.86
N THR A 319 10.09 17.71 5.41
CA THR A 319 9.55 16.52 6.09
C THR A 319 10.65 15.52 6.42
N ALA A 320 10.46 14.73 7.49
CA ALA A 320 11.43 13.72 7.90
C ALA A 320 11.45 12.56 6.91
N HIS A 321 12.45 12.53 6.03
CA HIS A 321 12.76 11.41 5.14
C HIS A 321 13.69 10.43 5.86
N LEU A 322 13.15 9.30 6.25
CA LEU A 322 13.82 8.26 7.03
C LEU A 322 14.23 7.08 6.14
N THR A 323 15.40 6.49 6.40
CA THR A 323 15.90 5.31 5.72
C THR A 323 16.60 4.35 6.66
N ARG A 324 16.55 3.06 6.34
CA ARG A 324 17.22 1.98 7.07
C ARG A 324 18.36 1.40 6.24
N CYS A 325 19.40 2.19 6.02
CA CYS A 325 20.54 1.79 5.18
C CYS A 325 21.86 2.38 5.68
N HIS A 326 22.89 1.54 5.85
CA HIS A 326 24.25 2.04 6.19
C HIS A 326 24.89 2.87 5.07
N ARG A 327 24.42 2.71 3.83
CA ARG A 327 24.99 3.30 2.61
C ARG A 327 24.05 4.33 1.97
N TRP A 328 23.11 4.89 2.72
CA TRP A 328 22.15 5.86 2.18
C TRP A 328 22.84 7.10 1.61
N ASN A 329 23.94 7.54 2.24
CA ASN A 329 24.69 8.72 1.79
C ASN A 329 25.48 8.44 0.51
N ASP A 330 25.98 7.22 0.32
CA ASP A 330 26.57 6.82 -0.96
C ASP A 330 25.52 6.81 -2.06
N LEU A 331 24.34 6.24 -1.79
CA LEU A 331 23.22 6.22 -2.73
C LEU A 331 22.80 7.64 -3.14
N ALA A 332 22.84 8.59 -2.20
CA ALA A 332 22.53 9.99 -2.47
C ALA A 332 23.46 10.67 -3.49
N GLY A 333 24.66 10.14 -3.70
CA GLY A 333 25.62 10.65 -4.69
C GLY A 333 25.44 10.10 -6.11
N TYR A 334 24.50 9.16 -6.34
CA TYR A 334 24.25 8.62 -7.68
C TYR A 334 23.31 9.55 -8.47
N GLU A 335 23.73 9.95 -9.67
CA GLU A 335 22.88 10.72 -10.59
C GLU A 335 21.65 9.93 -11.05
N ASP A 336 21.81 8.62 -11.26
CA ASP A 336 20.74 7.72 -11.64
C ASP A 336 20.85 6.41 -10.83
N PRO A 337 20.21 6.36 -9.65
CA PRO A 337 20.20 5.18 -8.79
C PRO A 337 19.64 3.92 -9.46
N LYS A 338 18.70 4.05 -10.41
CA LYS A 338 18.03 2.89 -11.04
C LYS A 338 19.02 2.01 -11.81
N LYS A 339 20.10 2.59 -12.32
CA LYS A 339 21.21 1.86 -12.97
C LYS A 339 21.91 0.85 -12.06
N LEU A 340 21.76 0.94 -10.73
CA LEU A 340 22.30 -0.05 -9.79
C LEU A 340 21.72 -1.46 -10.03
N PHE A 341 20.50 -1.55 -10.56
CA PHE A 341 19.83 -2.81 -10.86
C PHE A 341 19.85 -3.15 -12.35
N ALA A 342 20.17 -2.17 -13.22
CA ALA A 342 20.25 -2.39 -14.66
C ALA A 342 21.33 -3.43 -14.99
N ARG A 343 20.97 -4.40 -15.82
CA ARG A 343 21.93 -5.39 -16.35
C ARG A 343 22.47 -4.90 -17.70
N LYS A 344 23.77 -5.11 -17.94
CA LYS A 344 24.32 -5.06 -19.30
C LYS A 344 23.68 -6.19 -20.11
N GLU A 345 23.07 -5.84 -21.24
CA GLU A 345 22.49 -6.82 -22.16
C GLU A 345 23.57 -7.80 -22.63
N ILE A 346 23.28 -9.10 -22.47
CA ILE A 346 23.99 -10.17 -23.17
C ILE A 346 22.93 -10.88 -24.00
N GLY A 347 22.71 -10.39 -25.23
CA GLY A 347 21.71 -10.89 -26.18
C GLY A 347 21.09 -9.76 -27.00
N ALA A 348 20.80 -10.02 -28.28
CA ALA A 348 20.41 -9.03 -29.29
C ALA A 348 19.23 -8.14 -28.87
N GLU A 349 19.37 -6.82 -29.06
CA GLU A 349 18.26 -5.88 -29.12
C GLU A 349 17.24 -6.42 -30.15
N GLU A 350 16.05 -6.81 -29.69
CA GLU A 350 14.97 -7.13 -30.63
C GLU A 350 14.50 -5.81 -31.27
N PRO A 351 14.55 -5.68 -32.60
CA PRO A 351 14.21 -4.42 -33.24
C PRO A 351 12.74 -4.08 -32.93
N ILE A 352 12.49 -2.84 -32.52
CA ILE A 352 11.16 -2.31 -32.18
C ILE A 352 10.12 -2.62 -33.28
N ALA A 353 10.55 -2.65 -34.54
CA ALA A 353 9.72 -3.02 -35.68
C ALA A 353 9.14 -4.45 -35.59
N ALA A 354 9.85 -5.41 -34.98
CA ALA A 354 9.34 -6.77 -34.77
C ALA A 354 8.23 -6.81 -33.71
N LEU A 355 8.33 -5.98 -32.66
CA LEU A 355 7.31 -5.85 -31.61
C LEU A 355 6.02 -5.16 -32.10
N MET A 356 6.14 -4.20 -33.03
CA MET A 356 5.00 -3.54 -33.66
C MET A 356 4.21 -4.44 -34.63
N ILE A 357 4.86 -5.43 -35.25
CA ILE A 357 4.19 -6.41 -36.12
C ILE A 357 3.27 -7.31 -35.29
N ASP A 358 3.68 -7.66 -34.06
CA ASP A 358 2.89 -8.50 -33.16
C ASP A 358 1.81 -7.71 -32.40
N ASN A 359 1.91 -6.37 -32.29
CA ASN A 359 0.89 -5.56 -31.64
C ASN A 359 0.80 -4.12 -32.21
N PRO A 360 -0.08 -3.86 -33.21
CA PRO A 360 -0.08 -2.61 -33.98
C PRO A 360 -0.66 -1.38 -33.25
N GLU A 361 -1.14 -1.51 -32.02
CA GLU A 361 -1.73 -0.40 -31.23
C GLU A 361 -0.72 0.31 -30.32
N VAL A 362 0.55 -0.10 -30.31
CA VAL A 362 1.59 0.53 -29.49
C VAL A 362 1.99 1.88 -30.09
N VAL A 363 1.63 2.98 -29.42
CA VAL A 363 2.06 4.34 -29.77
C VAL A 363 3.37 4.65 -29.03
N VAL A 364 4.44 4.90 -29.79
CA VAL A 364 5.72 5.39 -29.25
C VAL A 364 5.84 6.87 -29.62
N GLU A 365 5.92 7.76 -28.64
CA GLU A 365 6.32 9.15 -28.88
C GLU A 365 7.84 9.20 -29.12
N GLU A 366 8.26 9.45 -30.36
CA GLU A 366 9.65 9.77 -30.67
C GLU A 366 10.00 11.15 -30.11
N HIS A 367 10.80 11.20 -29.04
CA HIS A 367 11.52 12.40 -28.68
C HIS A 367 12.63 12.66 -29.73
N LEU A 368 12.32 13.51 -30.70
CA LEU A 368 13.31 14.14 -31.57
C LEU A 368 14.20 15.07 -30.73
N ALA A 369 15.33 14.55 -30.25
CA ALA A 369 16.43 15.36 -29.78
C ALA A 369 17.27 15.82 -30.99
N ASP A 370 17.20 17.13 -31.20
CA ASP A 370 17.90 17.96 -32.17
C ASP A 370 19.42 17.66 -32.21
N SER A 371 19.91 17.06 -33.30
CA SER A 371 21.35 16.94 -33.59
C SER A 371 21.73 17.96 -34.67
N GLY A 372 21.75 19.22 -34.25
CA GLY A 372 22.36 20.30 -34.99
C GLY A 372 23.88 20.35 -34.79
N ASP A 373 24.59 20.24 -35.91
CA ASP A 373 25.91 20.85 -36.16
C ASP A 373 27.16 20.08 -35.72
N GLN A 374 27.68 19.24 -36.63
CA GLN A 374 29.12 19.04 -36.83
C GLN A 374 29.38 18.33 -38.17
N GLN A 375 29.56 19.09 -39.25
CA GLN A 375 30.33 18.65 -40.42
C GLN A 375 30.83 19.85 -41.24
N LYS A 376 32.01 20.35 -40.85
CA LYS A 376 32.94 21.09 -41.71
C LYS A 376 34.30 20.41 -41.62
N GLU A 377 35.00 20.39 -42.76
CA GLU A 377 36.34 19.80 -43.03
C GLU A 377 36.29 18.29 -43.34
N ALA A 378 36.77 17.75 -44.46
CA ALA A 378 37.72 18.18 -45.50
C ALA A 378 37.29 17.54 -46.86
N ALA A 379 37.23 18.25 -47.99
CA ALA A 379 38.33 18.56 -48.90
C ALA A 379 39.20 17.35 -49.29
N SER A 380 38.79 16.57 -50.31
CA SER A 380 39.46 16.47 -51.62
C SER A 380 38.75 15.48 -52.55
#